data_AF-A0A1X7F2R7-F1
#
_entry.id   AF-A0A1X7F2R7-F1
#
_cell.length_a   1.000
_cell.length_b   1.000
_cell.length_c   1.000
_cell.angle_alpha   90.00
_cell.angle_beta   90.00
_cell.angle_gamma   90.00
#
_symmetry.space_group_name_H-M   'P 1'
#
loop_
_entity.id
_entity.type
_entity.pdbx_description
1 polymer ?
#
loop_
_entity_poly.entity_id
_entity_poly.type
_entity_poly.pdbx_seq_one_letter_code
_entity_poly.pdbx_strand_id
1 'polypeptide(L)' 'MAAAMRACKGKVMVSINDHPDIRRAFDSFPMLGLSIKYSVNNTSGSGASTNRELVITNWEPGTETGGLF' A
#
# COMPACT_ATOMS: atom_id res chain seq x y z
N MET A 1 -1.76 12.69 6.56
CA MET A 1 -2.17 11.26 6.70
C MET A 1 -1.14 10.45 7.49
N ALA A 2 0.15 10.47 7.13
CA ALA A 2 1.21 9.78 7.88
C ALA A 2 1.28 10.13 9.38
N ALA A 3 1.09 11.41 9.76
CA ALA A 3 1.05 11.81 11.16
C ALA A 3 -0.12 11.19 11.96
N ALA A 4 -1.27 10.97 11.31
CA ALA A 4 -2.43 10.33 11.93
C ALA A 4 -2.20 8.83 12.12
N MET A 5 -1.55 8.15 11.16
CA MET A 5 -1.12 6.75 11.33
C MET A 5 -0.12 6.59 12.47
N ARG A 6 0.77 7.57 12.67
CA ARG A 6 1.74 7.55 13.78
C ARG A 6 1.09 7.73 15.16
N ALA A 7 0.03 8.53 15.23
CA ALA A 7 -0.69 8.78 16.49
C ALA A 7 -1.75 7.70 16.80
N CYS A 8 -2.06 6.82 15.84
CA CYS A 8 -3.08 5.80 16.00
C CYS A 8 -2.55 4.63 16.85
N LYS A 9 -3.21 4.34 17.97
CA LYS A 9 -2.92 3.17 18.82
C LYS A 9 -3.45 1.85 18.25
N GLY A 10 -4.32 1.92 17.22
CA GLY A 10 -4.85 0.75 16.52
C GLY A 10 -4.02 0.37 15.30
N LYS A 11 -4.31 -0.79 14.72
CA LYS A 11 -3.73 -1.24 13.45
C LYS A 11 -4.35 -0.47 12.29
N VAL A 12 -3.55 0.28 11.53
CA VAL A 12 -3.96 1.03 10.34
C VAL A 12 -3.22 0.56 9.09
N MET A 13 -3.98 0.16 8.06
CA MET A 13 -3.49 -0.21 6.74
C MET A 13 -4.05 0.77 5.71
N VAL A 14 -3.18 1.27 4.84
CA VAL A 14 -3.54 2.15 3.73
C VAL A 14 -3.07 1.52 2.44
N SER A 15 -3.95 1.37 1.46
CA SER A 15 -3.59 1.04 0.08
C SER A 15 -3.73 2.29 -0.79
N ILE A 16 -2.68 2.62 -1.55
CA ILE A 16 -2.63 3.80 -2.42
C ILE A 16 -1.73 3.54 -3.62
N ASN A 17 -1.93 4.27 -4.73
CA ASN A 17 -1.04 4.19 -5.89
C ASN A 17 0.41 4.52 -5.51
N ASP A 18 1.35 3.81 -6.12
CA ASP A 18 2.79 3.96 -5.91
C ASP A 18 3.30 5.24 -6.57
N HIS A 19 3.45 6.30 -5.77
CA HIS A 19 4.04 7.57 -6.19
C HIS A 19 5.29 7.88 -5.35
N PRO A 20 6.36 8.46 -5.94
CA PRO A 20 7.56 8.83 -5.18
C PRO A 20 7.27 9.73 -3.98
N ASP A 21 6.31 10.64 -4.10
CA ASP A 21 5.90 11.53 -3.00
C ASP A 21 5.28 10.77 -1.81
N ILE A 22 4.48 9.73 -2.11
CA ILE A 22 3.87 8.86 -1.10
C ILE A 22 4.96 8.06 -0.37
N ARG A 23 5.90 7.46 -1.12
CA ARG A 23 7.03 6.74 -0.50
C ARG A 23 7.82 7.65 0.44
N ARG A 24 8.05 8.91 0.09
CA ARG A 24 8.73 9.87 0.96
C ARG A 24 7.90 10.22 2.20
N ALA A 25 6.59 10.40 2.05
CA ALA A 25 5.71 10.75 3.16
C ALA A 25 5.55 9.62 4.20
N PHE A 26 5.69 8.36 3.77
CA PHE A 26 5.49 7.17 4.61
C PHE A 26 6.78 6.38 4.89
N ASP A 27 7.96 6.88 4.51
CA ASP A 27 9.27 6.19 4.57
C ASP A 27 9.56 5.44 5.89
N SER A 28 9.08 5.97 7.01
CA SER A 28 9.25 5.37 8.33
C SER A 28 8.28 4.22 8.66
N PHE A 29 7.44 3.78 7.73
CA PHE A 29 6.45 2.72 7.92
C PHE A 29 6.75 1.52 7.01
N PRO A 30 6.44 0.28 7.46
CA PRO A 30 6.46 -0.89 6.60
C PRO A 30 5.61 -0.67 5.33
N MET A 31 6.22 -0.93 4.17
CA MET A 31 5.55 -0.83 2.87
C MET A 31 5.68 -2.11 2.07
N LEU A 32 4.59 -2.52 1.42
CA LEU A 32 4.54 -3.61 0.47
C LEU A 32 4.11 -3.07 -0.89
N GLY A 33 5.00 -3.16 -1.87
CA GLY A 33 4.69 -2.82 -3.26
C GLY A 33 3.98 -3.98 -3.96
N LEU A 34 2.80 -3.72 -4.51
CA LEU A 34 2.02 -4.67 -5.29
C LEU A 34 1.94 -4.20 -6.74
N SER A 35 2.22 -5.09 -7.68
CA SER A 35 2.01 -4.80 -9.10
C SER A 35 0.65 -5.34 -9.52
N ILE A 36 -0.37 -4.49 -9.51
CA ILE A 36 -1.72 -4.87 -9.92
C ILE A 36 -2.03 -4.30 -11.30
N LYS A 37 -2.22 -5.18 -12.27
CA LYS A 37 -2.76 -4.79 -13.58
C LYS A 37 -4.27 -4.70 -13.48
N TYR A 38 -4.80 -3.49 -13.46
CA TYR A 38 -6.22 -3.29 -13.75
C TYR A 38 -6.45 -3.55 -15.24
N SER A 39 -7.18 -4.63 -15.56
CA SER A 39 -7.80 -4.77 -16.87
C SER A 39 -9.10 -3.99 -16.83
N VAL A 40 -9.06 -2.70 -17.18
CA VAL A 40 -10.29 -1.95 -17.41
C VAL A 40 -11.01 -2.58 -18.61
N ASN A 41 -12.26 -2.98 -18.41
CA ASN A 41 -13.04 -3.72 -19.40
C ASN A 41 -13.21 -2.87 -20.68
N ASN A 42 -12.55 -3.32 -21.76
CA ASN A 42 -12.88 -3.12 -23.17
C ASN A 42 -13.36 -1.72 -23.62
N THR A 43 -12.45 -0.86 -24.08
CA THR A 43 -12.67 -0.08 -25.32
C THR A 43 -11.32 0.32 -25.92
N SER A 44 -11.03 -0.25 -27.08
CA SER A 44 -10.16 0.28 -28.14
C SER A 44 -9.05 1.26 -27.74
N GLY A 45 -7.82 0.73 -27.62
CA GLY A 45 -6.61 1.49 -27.89
C GLY A 45 -6.24 2.56 -26.86
N SER A 46 -5.54 2.15 -25.80
CA SER A 46 -4.33 2.84 -25.28
C SER A 46 -3.90 2.17 -23.98
N GLY A 47 -2.72 1.54 -24.01
CA GLY A 47 -1.84 1.28 -22.87
C GLY A 47 -2.46 0.56 -21.67
N ALA A 48 -2.14 -0.73 -21.54
CA ALA A 48 -2.18 -1.40 -20.24
C ALA A 48 -1.22 -0.68 -19.28
N SER A 49 -1.69 0.36 -18.60
CA SER A 49 -0.90 1.10 -17.63
C SER A 49 -0.70 0.17 -16.44
N THR A 50 0.52 -0.35 -16.30
CA THR A 50 0.89 -1.20 -15.16
C THR A 50 0.81 -0.32 -13.92
N ASN A 51 -0.33 -0.38 -13.23
CA ASN A 51 -0.51 0.41 -12.03
C ASN A 51 0.22 -0.29 -10.89
N ARG A 52 1.14 0.42 -10.25
CA ARG A 52 1.84 -0.07 -9.06
C ARG A 52 1.06 0.45 -7.87
N GLU A 53 0.63 -0.45 -7.01
CA GLU A 53 -0.05 -0.13 -5.76
C GLU A 53 0.93 -0.31 -4.60
N LEU A 54 0.74 0.47 -3.55
CA LEU A 54 1.58 0.48 -2.36
C LEU A 54 0.68 0.32 -1.14
N VAL A 55 0.94 -0.73 -0.38
CA VAL A 55 0.30 -0.98 0.91
C VAL A 55 1.24 -0.50 2.01
N ILE A 56 0.75 0.37 2.88
CA ILE A 56 1.50 0.92 4.02
C ILE A 56 0.78 0.51 5.30
N THR A 57 1.52 -0.04 6.27
CA THR A 57 0.97 -0.47 7.57
C THR A 57 1.69 0.22 8.72
N ASN A 58 1.03 0.43 9.86
CA ASN A 58 1.68 0.92 11.08
C ASN A 58 2.19 -0.22 12.00
N TRP A 59 2.08 -1.46 11.56
CA TRP A 59 2.66 -2.66 12.18
C TRP A 59 3.43 -3.45 11.13
N GLU A 60 4.29 -4.36 11.56
CA GLU A 60 5.01 -5.24 10.65
C GLU A 60 4.12 -6.43 10.24
N PRO A 61 3.77 -6.57 8.94
CA PRO A 61 2.92 -7.65 8.48
C PRO A 61 3.69 -8.97 8.55
N GLY A 62 3.18 -9.94 9.33
CA GLY A 62 3.74 -11.29 9.44
C GLY A 62 4.51 -11.61 10.73
N THR A 63 4.84 -10.62 11.56
CA THR A 63 5.52 -10.85 12.86
C THR A 63 4.56 -10.99 14.04
N GLU A 64 3.30 -10.55 13.90
CA GLU A 64 2.27 -10.69 14.95
C GLU A 64 1.29 -11.86 14.70
N THR A 65 1.64 -12.86 13.87
CA THR A 65 0.91 -14.14 13.80
C THR A 65 1.26 -15.02 15.02
N GLY A 66 1.04 -14.49 16.23
CA GLY A 66 1.25 -15.19 17.49
C GLY A 66 0.02 -15.97 17.94
N GLY A 67 -0.57 -16.83 17.09
CA GLY A 67 -1.64 -17.70 17.58
C GLY A 67 -2.55 -18.41 16.58
N LEU A 68 -2.12 -18.70 15.35
CA LEU A 68 -2.87 -19.59 14.46
C LEU A 68 -1.91 -20.39 13.58
N PHE A 69 -1.05 -21.21 14.19
CA PHE A 69 -0.66 -22.58 13.82
C PHE A 69 0.15 -23.17 14.98
#